data_AF-A0A964PRH2-F1
#
_entry.id   AF-A0A964PRH2-F1
#
_cell.length_a   1.000
_cell.length_b   1.000
_cell.length_c   1.000
_cell.angle_alpha   90.00
_cell.angle_beta   90.00
_cell.angle_gamma   90.00
#
_symmetry.space_group_name_H-M   'P 1'
#
loop_
_entity.id
_entity.type
_entity.pdbx_description
1 polymer ?
#
loop_
_entity_poly.entity_id
_entity_poly.type
_entity_poly.pdbx_seq_one_letter_code
_entity_poly.pdbx_strand_id
1 'polypeptide(L)'
;MNSSIYDQVVVGFRHTLQNLAAMLEKAQQHAETNKYELSAILNARLYPDMFTCSRQIQLATDFAKGAAARLAGVEVPKWDDTEVTHDELQARIKKALDFLGTLKPEQFADAATRAIEIKTPVGAFNFTGKTFLLHWAVPNFYFHVTTAYNLLRHNGVPVAKFDFLGKI
;
A
#
# COMPACT_ATOMS: atom_id res chain seq x y z
N MET A 1 -7.41 -24.63 6.74
CA MET A 1 -7.53 -23.93 5.43
C MET A 1 -6.19 -23.27 5.13
N ASN A 2 -5.56 -23.60 4.00
CA ASN A 2 -4.29 -23.00 3.61
C ASN A 2 -4.60 -21.79 2.72
N SER A 3 -4.26 -20.57 3.14
CA SER A 3 -4.52 -19.36 2.35
C SER A 3 -3.57 -19.32 1.15
N SER A 4 -4.10 -19.17 -0.06
CA SER A 4 -3.27 -19.11 -1.27
C SER A 4 -2.44 -17.82 -1.31
N ILE A 5 -1.34 -17.80 -2.08
CA ILE A 5 -0.57 -16.54 -2.29
C ILE A 5 -1.46 -15.48 -2.93
N TYR A 6 -2.39 -15.88 -3.81
CA TYR A 6 -3.40 -14.99 -4.37
C TYR A 6 -4.24 -14.34 -3.26
N ASP A 7 -4.76 -15.10 -2.30
CA ASP A 7 -5.57 -14.55 -1.21
C ASP A 7 -4.77 -13.59 -0.34
N GLN A 8 -3.52 -13.96 0.02
CA GLN A 8 -2.67 -13.12 0.87
C GLN A 8 -2.36 -11.76 0.22
N VAL A 9 -2.11 -11.75 -1.10
CA VAL A 9 -1.67 -10.55 -1.82
C VAL A 9 -2.85 -9.81 -2.43
N VAL A 10 -3.64 -10.47 -3.28
CA VAL A 10 -4.72 -9.82 -4.01
C VAL A 10 -5.88 -9.50 -3.08
N VAL A 11 -6.39 -10.47 -2.32
CA VAL A 11 -7.54 -10.22 -1.43
C VAL A 11 -7.10 -9.39 -0.22
N GLY A 12 -6.02 -9.80 0.47
CA GLY A 12 -5.53 -9.13 1.67
C GLY A 12 -5.06 -7.69 1.46
N PHE A 13 -4.30 -7.41 0.39
CA PHE A 13 -3.85 -6.03 0.14
C PHE A 13 -4.98 -5.15 -0.37
N ARG A 14 -5.91 -5.67 -1.19
CA ARG A 14 -7.09 -4.88 -1.62
C ARG A 14 -7.93 -4.44 -0.43
N HIS A 15 -8.22 -5.36 0.50
CA HIS A 15 -8.94 -5.04 1.73
C HIS A 15 -8.25 -3.91 2.51
N THR A 16 -6.93 -4.05 2.71
CA THR A 16 -6.14 -3.05 3.44
C THR A 16 -6.07 -1.70 2.70
N LEU A 17 -5.99 -1.69 1.38
CA LEU A 17 -6.01 -0.47 0.56
C LEU A 17 -7.37 0.23 0.57
N GLN A 18 -8.47 -0.52 0.59
CA GLN A 18 -9.82 0.04 0.75
C GLN A 18 -9.94 0.75 2.11
N ASN A 19 -9.39 0.13 3.16
CA ASN A 19 -9.34 0.74 4.48
C ASN A 19 -8.46 2.01 4.50
N LEU A 20 -7.32 1.99 3.78
CA LEU A 20 -6.46 3.18 3.62
C LEU A 20 -7.20 4.34 2.93
N ALA A 21 -7.96 4.06 1.87
CA ALA A 21 -8.80 5.06 1.20
C ALA A 21 -9.84 5.67 2.15
N ALA A 22 -10.49 4.85 2.98
CA ALA A 22 -11.46 5.32 3.97
C ALA A 22 -10.79 6.16 5.08
N MET A 23 -9.57 5.81 5.49
CA MET A 23 -8.81 6.61 6.45
C MET A 23 -8.38 7.97 5.88
N LEU A 24 -8.01 8.02 4.59
CA LEU A 24 -7.67 9.25 3.89
C LEU A 24 -8.90 10.17 3.76
N GLU A 25 -10.06 9.61 3.43
CA GLU A 25 -11.34 10.33 3.40
C GLU A 25 -11.68 10.94 4.77
N LYS A 26 -11.49 10.16 5.84
CA LYS A 26 -11.67 10.65 7.22
C LYS A 26 -10.71 11.79 7.58
N ALA A 27 -9.50 11.80 7.00
CA ALA A 27 -8.55 12.89 7.18
C ALA A 27 -9.01 14.17 6.47
N GLN A 28 -9.54 14.06 5.25
CA GLN A 28 -10.14 15.19 4.51
C GLN A 28 -11.29 15.82 5.31
N GLN A 29 -12.24 15.01 5.76
CA GLN A 29 -13.38 15.48 6.58
C GLN A 29 -12.93 16.14 7.90
N HIS A 30 -11.89 15.59 8.52
CA HIS A 30 -11.33 16.14 9.74
C HIS A 30 -10.66 17.51 9.50
N ALA A 31 -9.92 17.67 8.41
CA ALA A 31 -9.31 18.94 8.00
C ALA A 31 -10.37 20.02 7.72
N GLU A 32 -11.43 19.67 6.98
CA GLU A 32 -12.57 20.56 6.70
C GLU A 32 -13.27 21.02 7.98
N THR A 33 -13.59 20.06 8.87
CA THR A 33 -14.30 20.34 10.14
C THR A 33 -13.48 21.27 11.05
N ASN A 34 -12.16 21.11 11.05
CA ASN A 34 -11.24 21.86 11.92
C ASN A 34 -10.58 23.06 11.23
N LYS A 35 -11.00 23.37 9.99
CA LYS A 35 -10.60 24.57 9.23
C LYS A 35 -9.08 24.69 9.02
N TYR A 36 -8.44 23.60 8.63
CA TYR A 36 -7.05 23.63 8.17
C TYR A 36 -6.88 22.85 6.86
N GLU A 37 -5.80 23.10 6.16
CA GLU A 37 -5.50 22.46 4.88
C GLU A 37 -5.00 21.01 5.10
N LEU A 38 -5.60 20.03 4.41
CA LEU A 38 -5.18 18.63 4.48
C LEU A 38 -3.69 18.46 4.12
N SER A 39 -3.14 19.36 3.29
CA SER A 39 -1.73 19.39 2.92
C SER A 39 -0.77 19.43 4.13
N ALA A 40 -1.20 19.97 5.27
CA ALA A 40 -0.42 19.93 6.51
C ALA A 40 -0.17 18.49 7.00
N ILE A 41 -1.19 17.61 6.91
CA ILE A 41 -1.07 16.19 7.27
C ILE A 41 -0.33 15.43 6.18
N LEU A 42 -0.64 15.68 4.91
CA LEU A 42 -0.05 14.98 3.78
C LEU A 42 1.48 15.17 3.70
N ASN A 43 1.96 16.35 4.11
CA ASN A 43 3.38 16.67 4.20
C ASN A 43 4.04 16.29 5.54
N ALA A 44 3.27 15.85 6.54
CA ALA A 44 3.81 15.48 7.85
C ALA A 44 4.68 14.21 7.77
N ARG A 45 5.67 14.12 8.65
CA ARG A 45 6.62 13.01 8.82
C ARG A 45 6.70 12.66 10.32
N LEU A 46 6.93 11.38 10.66
CA LEU A 46 7.11 10.96 12.05
C LEU A 46 8.51 11.30 12.58
N TYR A 47 9.48 11.41 11.68
CA TYR A 47 10.85 11.77 11.98
C TYR A 47 11.47 12.48 10.75
N PRO A 48 12.48 13.36 10.92
CA PRO A 48 13.00 14.18 9.81
C PRO A 48 13.47 13.40 8.58
N ASP A 49 14.08 12.23 8.76
CA ASP A 49 14.56 11.39 7.65
C ASP A 49 13.51 10.40 7.10
N MET A 50 12.34 10.30 7.72
CA MET A 50 11.25 9.45 7.25
C MET A 50 10.44 10.15 6.15
N PHE A 51 9.85 9.37 5.25
CA PHE A 51 8.98 9.89 4.19
C PHE A 51 7.67 10.51 4.72
N THR A 52 7.11 11.45 3.94
CA THR A 52 5.83 12.12 4.23
C THR A 52 4.63 11.18 4.15
N CYS A 53 3.49 11.58 4.72
CA CYS A 53 2.25 10.80 4.65
C CYS A 53 1.85 10.45 3.21
N SER A 54 1.88 11.41 2.27
CA SER A 54 1.61 11.12 0.84
C SER A 54 2.55 10.05 0.30
N ARG A 55 3.83 10.12 0.64
CA ARG A 55 4.81 9.15 0.16
C ARG A 55 4.61 7.77 0.77
N GLN A 56 4.16 7.67 2.03
CA GLN A 56 3.77 6.39 2.62
C GLN A 56 2.59 5.76 1.86
N ILE A 57 1.60 6.56 1.44
CA ILE A 57 0.45 6.08 0.65
C ILE A 57 0.91 5.60 -0.73
N GLN A 58 1.73 6.37 -1.43
CA GLN A 58 2.31 5.96 -2.72
C GLN A 58 3.05 4.63 -2.59
N LEU A 59 3.95 4.51 -1.61
CA LEU A 59 4.72 3.28 -1.38
C LEU A 59 3.82 2.09 -1.03
N ALA A 60 2.78 2.29 -0.22
CA ALA A 60 1.80 1.23 0.05
C ALA A 60 1.17 0.71 -1.26
N THR A 61 0.77 1.60 -2.17
CA THR A 61 0.23 1.17 -3.49
C THR A 61 1.27 0.52 -4.38
N ASP A 62 2.53 0.98 -4.35
CA ASP A 62 3.62 0.40 -5.14
C ASP A 62 4.02 -0.98 -4.66
N PHE A 63 4.07 -1.21 -3.34
CA PHE A 63 4.30 -2.53 -2.79
C PHE A 63 3.14 -3.47 -3.09
N ALA A 64 1.89 -3.01 -3.02
CA ALA A 64 0.74 -3.84 -3.38
C ALA A 64 0.77 -4.26 -4.86
N LYS A 65 0.85 -3.28 -5.77
CA LYS A 65 0.98 -3.52 -7.22
C LYS A 65 2.21 -4.37 -7.54
N GLY A 66 3.36 -3.97 -7.02
CA GLY A 66 4.65 -4.56 -7.34
C GLY A 66 4.78 -5.99 -6.85
N ALA A 67 4.20 -6.32 -5.69
CA ALA A 67 4.16 -7.69 -5.20
C ALA A 67 3.21 -8.55 -6.04
N ALA A 68 2.00 -8.06 -6.29
CA ALA A 68 0.99 -8.79 -7.05
C ALA A 68 1.46 -9.11 -8.47
N ALA A 69 2.02 -8.12 -9.18
CA ALA A 69 2.54 -8.30 -10.53
C ALA A 69 3.66 -9.35 -10.60
N ARG A 70 4.66 -9.24 -9.71
CA ARG A 70 5.81 -10.15 -9.70
C ARG A 70 5.42 -11.57 -9.37
N LEU A 71 4.53 -11.78 -8.41
CA LEU A 71 4.06 -13.10 -8.01
C LEU A 71 3.17 -13.74 -9.09
N ALA A 72 2.33 -12.93 -9.76
CA ALA A 72 1.55 -13.34 -10.92
C ALA A 72 2.40 -13.57 -12.19
N GLY A 73 3.68 -13.17 -12.19
CA GLY A 73 4.56 -13.28 -13.35
C GLY A 73 4.19 -12.34 -14.50
N VAL A 74 3.55 -11.21 -14.21
CA VAL A 74 3.21 -10.17 -15.19
C VAL A 74 4.13 -8.96 -15.06
N GLU A 75 4.16 -8.10 -16.07
CA GLU A 75 4.92 -6.85 -16.03
C GLU A 75 4.42 -5.95 -14.89
N VAL A 76 5.36 -5.32 -14.17
CA VAL A 76 5.05 -4.37 -13.09
C VAL A 76 4.66 -3.02 -13.71
N PRO A 77 3.42 -2.54 -13.54
CA PRO A 77 3.04 -1.24 -14.09
C PRO A 77 3.86 -0.10 -13.49
N LYS A 78 4.35 0.80 -14.35
CA LYS A 78 5.09 1.99 -13.95
C LYS A 78 4.11 3.14 -13.72
N TRP A 79 4.17 3.77 -12.55
CA TRP A 79 3.37 4.94 -12.19
C TRP A 79 4.32 6.02 -11.68
N ASP A 80 4.07 7.26 -12.07
CA ASP A 80 4.82 8.41 -11.56
C ASP A 80 4.32 8.78 -10.16
N ASP A 81 5.20 9.28 -9.30
CA ASP A 81 4.91 9.57 -7.90
C ASP A 81 4.63 11.07 -7.67
N THR A 82 3.68 11.61 -8.43
CA THR A 82 3.41 13.06 -8.49
C THR A 82 2.20 13.50 -7.65
N GLU A 83 1.50 12.57 -7.02
CA GLU A 83 0.27 12.85 -6.26
C GLU A 83 0.56 13.64 -4.98
N VAL A 84 -0.10 14.80 -4.82
CA VAL A 84 0.08 15.69 -3.66
C VAL A 84 -1.24 16.09 -3.01
N THR A 85 -2.37 15.87 -3.67
CA THR A 85 -3.71 16.19 -3.19
C THR A 85 -4.49 14.96 -2.73
N HIS A 86 -5.59 15.18 -2.00
CA HIS A 86 -6.55 14.14 -1.62
C HIS A 86 -6.99 13.32 -2.83
N ASP A 87 -7.51 13.99 -3.86
CA ASP A 87 -8.16 13.33 -5.01
C ASP A 87 -7.15 12.53 -5.84
N GLU A 88 -5.93 13.03 -5.99
CA GLU A 88 -4.86 12.30 -6.67
C GLU A 88 -4.46 11.04 -5.88
N LEU A 89 -4.34 11.12 -4.56
CA LEU A 89 -4.01 9.97 -3.72
C LEU A 89 -5.16 8.95 -3.68
N GLN A 90 -6.42 9.39 -3.67
CA GLN A 90 -7.58 8.51 -3.84
C GLN A 90 -7.55 7.81 -5.20
N ALA A 91 -7.27 8.55 -6.27
CA ALA A 91 -7.14 8.00 -7.62
C ALA A 91 -6.00 6.98 -7.71
N ARG A 92 -4.86 7.22 -7.05
CA ARG A 92 -3.72 6.29 -6.95
C ARG A 92 -4.10 5.00 -6.22
N ILE A 93 -4.80 5.09 -5.09
CA ILE A 93 -5.31 3.90 -4.37
C ILE A 93 -6.30 3.13 -5.26
N LYS A 94 -7.26 3.82 -5.90
CA LYS A 94 -8.21 3.21 -6.82
C LYS A 94 -7.51 2.49 -7.97
N LYS A 95 -6.51 3.12 -8.58
CA LYS A 95 -5.70 2.53 -9.66
C LYS A 95 -5.04 1.22 -9.23
N ALA A 96 -4.57 1.13 -7.98
CA ALA A 96 -4.04 -0.11 -7.42
C ALA A 96 -5.13 -1.16 -7.19
N LEU A 97 -6.27 -0.78 -6.62
CA LEU A 97 -7.40 -1.69 -6.45
C LEU A 97 -7.89 -2.27 -7.78
N ASP A 98 -7.98 -1.43 -8.81
CA ASP A 98 -8.39 -1.83 -10.16
C ASP A 98 -7.37 -2.81 -10.76
N PHE A 99 -6.06 -2.47 -10.69
CA PHE A 99 -5.00 -3.37 -11.18
C PHE A 99 -5.01 -4.72 -10.47
N LEU A 100 -5.05 -4.75 -9.13
CA LEU A 100 -5.11 -6.00 -8.37
C LEU A 100 -6.37 -6.81 -8.74
N GLY A 101 -7.48 -6.16 -9.10
CA GLY A 101 -8.70 -6.81 -9.54
C GLY A 101 -8.66 -7.42 -10.94
N THR A 102 -7.65 -7.11 -11.75
CA THR A 102 -7.45 -7.78 -13.04
C THR A 102 -6.76 -9.15 -12.91
N LEU A 103 -6.12 -9.41 -11.77
CA LEU A 103 -5.35 -10.62 -11.55
C LEU A 103 -6.25 -11.78 -11.13
N LYS A 104 -5.91 -12.98 -11.57
CA LYS A 104 -6.67 -14.21 -11.35
C LYS A 104 -5.86 -15.24 -10.57
N PRO A 105 -6.50 -16.11 -9.77
CA PRO A 105 -5.82 -17.13 -8.97
C PRO A 105 -4.85 -18.01 -9.76
N GLU A 106 -5.17 -18.34 -11.01
CA GLU A 106 -4.36 -19.25 -11.85
C GLU A 106 -2.98 -18.68 -12.15
N GLN A 107 -2.84 -17.35 -12.16
CA GLN A 107 -1.55 -16.67 -12.37
C GLN A 107 -0.57 -16.88 -11.20
N PHE A 108 -1.08 -17.33 -10.05
CA PHE A 108 -0.31 -17.54 -8.84
C PHE A 108 0.02 -19.02 -8.57
N ALA A 109 -0.32 -19.94 -9.48
CA ALA A 109 -0.08 -21.38 -9.30
C ALA A 109 1.39 -21.68 -8.93
N ASP A 110 2.34 -21.05 -9.62
CA ASP A 110 3.79 -21.22 -9.39
C ASP A 110 4.41 -20.06 -8.57
N ALA A 111 3.59 -19.20 -7.96
CA ALA A 111 4.07 -17.99 -7.31
C ALA A 111 5.04 -18.28 -6.15
N ALA A 112 4.92 -19.42 -5.48
CA ALA A 112 5.79 -19.76 -4.34
C ALA A 112 7.25 -20.00 -4.76
N THR A 113 7.48 -20.56 -5.95
CA THR A 113 8.80 -20.98 -6.43
C THR A 113 9.37 -20.04 -7.49
N ARG A 114 8.56 -19.14 -8.05
CA ARG A 114 8.98 -18.15 -9.05
C ARG A 114 10.21 -17.37 -8.58
N ALA A 115 11.24 -17.29 -9.42
CA ALA A 115 12.40 -16.46 -9.16
C ALA A 115 12.04 -14.97 -9.33
N ILE A 116 12.36 -14.16 -8.32
CA ILE A 116 12.10 -12.72 -8.31
C ILE A 116 13.41 -11.99 -8.03
N GLU A 117 13.80 -11.12 -8.96
CA GLU A 117 14.93 -10.19 -8.79
C GLU A 117 14.41 -8.77 -8.55
N ILE A 118 14.90 -8.12 -7.49
CA ILE A 118 14.65 -6.71 -7.20
C ILE A 118 15.97 -5.94 -7.31
N LYS A 119 16.07 -5.07 -8.31
CA LYS A 119 17.21 -4.16 -8.47
C LYS A 119 16.99 -2.90 -7.66
N THR A 120 17.98 -2.54 -6.86
CA THR A 120 18.01 -1.33 -6.04
C THR A 120 19.33 -0.59 -6.27
N PRO A 121 19.46 0.69 -5.86
CA PRO A 121 20.72 1.41 -5.95
C PRO A 121 21.89 0.74 -5.21
N VAL A 122 21.60 -0.07 -4.19
CA VAL A 122 22.62 -0.76 -3.37
C VAL A 122 22.93 -2.18 -3.85
N GLY A 123 22.25 -2.66 -4.90
CA GLY A 123 22.47 -3.99 -5.48
C GLY A 123 21.18 -4.70 -5.88
N ALA A 124 21.33 -5.95 -6.34
CA ALA A 124 20.23 -6.83 -6.69
C ALA A 124 19.94 -7.82 -5.56
N PHE A 125 18.66 -7.96 -5.21
CA PHE A 125 18.17 -8.96 -4.27
C PHE A 125 17.43 -10.07 -5.03
N ASN A 126 17.77 -11.32 -4.72
CA ASN A 126 17.19 -12.49 -5.35
C ASN A 126 16.33 -13.26 -4.35
N PHE A 127 15.14 -13.67 -4.78
CA PHE A 127 14.17 -14.36 -3.95
C PHE A 127 13.51 -15.52 -4.71
N THR A 128 13.05 -16.51 -3.95
CA THR A 128 11.87 -17.29 -4.35
C THR A 128 10.62 -16.48 -4.07
N GLY A 129 9.52 -16.69 -4.80
CA GLY A 129 8.32 -15.89 -4.56
C GLY A 129 7.75 -16.06 -3.15
N LYS A 130 7.94 -17.21 -2.49
CA LYS A 130 7.64 -17.37 -1.05
C LYS A 130 8.48 -16.45 -0.15
N THR A 131 9.80 -16.41 -0.36
CA THR A 131 10.69 -15.56 0.47
C THR A 131 10.50 -14.08 0.16
N PHE A 132 10.26 -13.73 -1.10
CA PHE A 132 9.84 -12.39 -1.51
C PHE A 132 8.55 -11.97 -0.81
N LEU A 133 7.52 -12.83 -0.82
CA LEU A 133 6.24 -12.50 -0.20
C LEU A 133 6.41 -12.23 1.30
N LEU A 134 6.99 -13.19 2.02
CA LEU A 134 7.01 -13.20 3.49
C LEU A 134 8.04 -12.24 4.08
N HIS A 135 9.19 -12.07 3.43
CA HIS A 135 10.30 -11.30 4.00
C HIS A 135 10.46 -9.92 3.36
N TRP A 136 9.79 -9.65 2.24
CA TRP A 136 9.91 -8.37 1.53
C TRP A 136 8.56 -7.69 1.33
N ALA A 137 7.65 -8.30 0.57
CA ALA A 137 6.41 -7.64 0.16
C ALA A 137 5.47 -7.35 1.33
N VAL A 138 5.11 -8.36 2.12
CA VAL A 138 4.19 -8.22 3.26
C VAL A 138 4.73 -7.25 4.31
N PRO A 139 5.99 -7.37 4.78
CA PRO A 139 6.54 -6.43 5.76
C PRO A 139 6.52 -4.98 5.26
N ASN A 140 6.97 -4.72 4.02
CA ASN A 140 6.99 -3.36 3.48
C ASN A 140 5.58 -2.79 3.30
N PHE A 141 4.64 -3.56 2.74
CA PHE A 141 3.27 -3.10 2.54
C PHE A 141 2.63 -2.64 3.85
N TYR A 142 2.64 -3.51 4.87
CA TYR A 142 2.02 -3.17 6.15
C TYR A 142 2.79 -2.10 6.92
N PHE A 143 4.12 -2.01 6.76
CA PHE A 143 4.91 -0.92 7.33
C PHE A 143 4.42 0.43 6.80
N HIS A 144 4.26 0.59 5.49
CA HIS A 144 3.83 1.85 4.88
C HIS A 144 2.38 2.21 5.23
N VAL A 145 1.45 1.23 5.20
CA VAL A 145 0.05 1.49 5.60
C VAL A 145 -0.04 1.88 7.08
N THR A 146 0.68 1.18 7.96
CA THR A 146 0.69 1.50 9.40
C THR A 146 1.33 2.86 9.67
N THR A 147 2.39 3.20 8.93
CA THR A 147 3.03 4.52 9.05
C THR A 147 2.11 5.64 8.58
N ALA A 148 1.36 5.43 7.49
CA ALA A 148 0.32 6.37 7.07
C ALA A 148 -0.76 6.52 8.16
N TYR A 149 -1.29 5.41 8.70
CA TYR A 149 -2.23 5.44 9.83
C TYR A 149 -1.69 6.24 11.02
N ASN A 150 -0.44 6.01 11.41
CA ASN A 150 0.21 6.69 12.52
C ASN A 150 0.35 8.20 12.25
N LEU A 151 0.70 8.61 11.03
CA LEU A 151 0.78 10.02 10.66
C LEU A 151 -0.58 10.71 10.75
N LEU A 152 -1.65 10.07 10.25
CA LEU A 152 -3.02 10.59 10.41
C LEU A 152 -3.37 10.73 11.90
N ARG A 153 -3.16 9.66 12.68
CA ARG A 153 -3.50 9.63 14.11
C ARG A 153 -2.71 10.65 14.92
N HIS A 154 -1.41 10.79 14.65
CA HIS A 154 -0.51 11.72 15.33
C HIS A 154 -0.92 13.17 15.10
N ASN A 155 -1.47 13.49 13.93
CA ASN A 155 -1.98 14.82 13.59
C ASN A 155 -3.45 15.06 14.02
N GLY A 156 -4.01 14.19 14.88
CA GLY A 156 -5.33 14.40 15.48
C GLY A 156 -6.51 13.85 14.69
N VAL A 157 -6.29 13.23 13.51
CA VAL A 157 -7.37 12.56 12.78
C VAL A 157 -7.94 11.43 13.65
N PRO A 158 -9.27 11.34 13.85
CA PRO A 158 -9.88 10.39 14.76
C PRO A 158 -9.93 8.94 14.21
N VAL A 159 -8.87 8.47 13.55
CA VAL A 159 -8.73 7.09 13.06
C VAL A 159 -8.51 6.11 14.22
N ALA A 160 -9.12 4.94 14.18
CA ALA A 160 -9.07 3.90 15.21
C ALA A 160 -8.63 2.55 14.61
N LYS A 161 -8.39 1.55 15.47
CA LYS A 161 -7.92 0.23 15.03
C LYS A 161 -8.86 -0.42 14.01
N PHE A 162 -10.17 -0.22 14.13
CA PHE A 162 -11.16 -0.74 13.18
C PHE A 162 -11.17 0.00 11.84
N ASP A 163 -10.70 1.25 11.78
CA ASP A 163 -10.48 1.92 10.49
C ASP A 163 -9.32 1.25 9.72
N PHE A 164 -8.30 0.74 10.43
CA PHE A 164 -7.21 -0.03 9.82
C PHE A 164 -7.63 -1.46 9.44
N LEU A 165 -8.36 -2.16 10.32
CA LEU A 165 -8.78 -3.55 10.09
C LEU A 165 -9.92 -3.67 9.09
N GLY A 166 -10.79 -2.66 8.98
CA GLY A 166 -12.00 -2.72 8.16
C GLY A 166 -13.07 -3.65 8.74
N LYS A 167 -14.10 -3.91 7.93
CA LYS A 167 -15.13 -4.92 8.23
C LYS A 167 -14.54 -6.31 8.06
N ILE A 168 -14.80 -7.21 9.01
CA ILE A 168 -14.32 -8.61 9.02
C ILE A 168 -15.46 -9.53 8.63
#